data_AF-A0A7W0Y2J7-F1
#
_entry.id   AF-A0A7W0Y2J7-F1
#
_cell.length_a   1.000
_cell.length_b   1.000
_cell.length_c   1.000
_cell.angle_alpha   90.00
_cell.angle_beta   90.00
_cell.angle_gamma   90.00
#
_symmetry.space_group_name_H-M   'P 1'
#
loop_
_entity.id
_entity.type
_entity.pdbx_description
1 polymer ?
#
loop_
_entity_poly.entity_id
_entity_poly.type
_entity_poly.pdbx_seq_one_letter_code
_entity_poly.pdbx_strand_id
1 'polypeptide(L)'
;AAQDTNAASSQPGAGVWRSLAKSSGSYDNGSWDLGDVFRNGIALAKINEQDLPPVMRGMTVAQRKDYIDRKLAERARIQQRIQELGTERARFLAASEPAARAESLDSAMLRAVTTQARAAGFQLD
;
A
#
# COMPACT_ATOMS: atom_id res chain seq x y z
N ALA A 1 4.19 -5.50 -12.72
CA ALA A 1 5.29 -4.53 -12.91
C ALA A 1 5.02 -3.53 -14.03
N ALA A 2 4.46 -3.94 -15.19
CA ALA A 2 4.25 -3.04 -16.34
C ALA A 2 3.59 -1.68 -15.99
N GLN A 3 2.55 -1.69 -15.15
CA GLN A 3 1.88 -0.45 -14.74
C GLN A 3 2.70 0.43 -13.80
N ASP A 4 3.63 -0.14 -13.04
CA ASP A 4 4.55 0.66 -12.22
C ASP A 4 5.62 1.32 -13.10
N THR A 5 6.08 0.63 -14.14
CA THR A 5 6.99 1.20 -15.15
C THR A 5 6.32 2.33 -15.92
N ASN A 6 5.08 2.13 -16.38
CA ASN A 6 4.32 3.16 -17.11
C ASN A 6 4.08 4.41 -16.24
N ALA A 7 3.78 4.23 -14.95
CA ALA A 7 3.62 5.34 -14.03
C ALA A 7 4.94 6.09 -13.83
N ALA A 8 6.04 5.37 -13.61
CA ALA A 8 7.37 5.95 -13.41
C ALA A 8 7.88 6.69 -14.65
N SER A 9 7.58 6.20 -15.87
CA SER A 9 7.95 6.89 -17.12
C SER A 9 7.15 8.16 -17.35
N SER A 10 5.91 8.23 -16.85
CA SER A 10 5.04 9.41 -16.99
C SER A 10 5.41 10.55 -16.03
N GLN A 11 5.86 10.20 -14.82
CA GLN A 11 6.25 11.17 -13.79
C GLN A 11 7.25 10.51 -12.83
N PRO A 12 8.50 11.00 -12.72
CA PRO A 12 9.52 10.45 -11.82
C PRO A 12 9.03 10.22 -10.38
N GLY A 13 8.20 11.12 -9.84
CA GLY A 13 7.64 11.00 -8.49
C GLY A 13 6.58 9.91 -8.31
N ALA A 14 5.98 9.41 -9.40
CA ALA A 14 4.84 8.48 -9.33
C ALA A 14 5.22 7.13 -8.71
N GLY A 15 6.44 6.64 -8.94
CA GLY A 15 6.94 5.40 -8.34
C GLY A 15 6.96 5.45 -6.80
N VAL A 16 7.35 6.60 -6.24
CA VAL A 16 7.36 6.83 -4.79
C VAL A 16 5.94 6.80 -4.25
N TRP A 17 5.02 7.58 -4.84
CA TRP A 17 3.63 7.63 -4.39
C TRP A 17 2.92 6.29 -4.49
N ARG A 18 3.15 5.53 -5.56
CA ARG A 18 2.60 4.17 -5.70
C ARG A 18 3.14 3.22 -4.65
N SER A 19 4.42 3.34 -4.30
CA SER A 19 5.02 2.52 -3.24
C SER A 19 4.39 2.81 -1.88
N LEU A 20 4.16 4.08 -1.56
CA LEU A 20 3.47 4.52 -0.33
C LEU A 20 2.00 4.06 -0.29
N ALA A 21 1.29 4.17 -1.42
CA ALA A 21 -0.09 3.70 -1.51
C ALA A 21 -0.19 2.19 -1.26
N LYS A 22 0.69 1.39 -1.89
CA LYS A 22 0.72 -0.08 -1.75
C LYS A 22 1.16 -0.58 -0.38
N SER A 23 1.85 0.25 0.41
CA SER A 23 2.19 -0.07 1.79
C SER A 23 1.15 0.40 2.80
N SER A 24 0.12 1.14 2.37
CA SER A 24 -0.97 1.59 3.24
C SER A 24 -2.02 0.50 3.45
N GLY A 25 -2.79 0.61 4.54
CA GLY A 25 -3.91 -0.29 4.83
C GLY A 25 -5.06 -0.21 3.82
N SER A 26 -5.19 0.91 3.10
CA SER A 26 -6.23 1.09 2.08
C SER A 26 -6.00 0.25 0.82
N TYR A 27 -4.80 -0.31 0.65
CA TYR A 27 -4.47 -1.19 -0.47
C TYR A 27 -4.78 -2.66 -0.12
N ASP A 28 -6.06 -3.00 -0.09
CA ASP A 28 -6.56 -4.36 0.13
C ASP A 28 -6.84 -5.08 -1.20
N ASN A 29 -6.28 -6.28 -1.34
CA ASN A 29 -6.44 -7.13 -2.52
C ASN A 29 -7.10 -8.48 -2.17
N GLY A 30 -7.97 -8.49 -1.16
CA GLY A 30 -8.67 -9.69 -0.69
C GLY A 30 -9.51 -10.45 -1.75
N SER A 31 -9.68 -9.91 -2.96
CA SER A 31 -10.31 -10.62 -4.08
C SER A 31 -9.35 -11.45 -4.93
N TRP A 32 -8.04 -11.24 -4.85
CA TRP A 32 -7.06 -11.93 -5.71
C TRP A 32 -5.69 -12.21 -5.08
N ASP A 33 -5.36 -11.62 -3.93
CA ASP A 33 -4.12 -11.92 -3.18
C ASP A 33 -4.39 -12.97 -2.09
N LEU A 34 -3.67 -14.09 -2.16
CA LEU A 34 -3.83 -15.19 -1.21
C LEU A 34 -3.52 -14.79 0.24
N GLY A 35 -2.57 -13.87 0.45
CA GLY A 35 -2.24 -13.35 1.78
C GLY A 35 -3.39 -12.52 2.38
N ASP A 36 -3.97 -11.63 1.58
CA ASP A 36 -5.11 -10.79 1.99
C ASP A 36 -6.38 -11.64 2.19
N VAL A 37 -6.65 -12.59 1.28
CA VAL A 37 -7.68 -13.63 1.43
C VAL A 37 -7.55 -14.37 2.76
N PHE A 38 -6.33 -14.78 3.11
CA PHE A 38 -6.05 -15.47 4.35
C PHE A 38 -6.28 -14.58 5.59
N ARG A 39 -5.85 -13.31 5.55
CA ARG A 39 -6.15 -12.33 6.62
C ARG A 39 -7.64 -12.10 6.80
N ASN A 40 -8.41 -12.16 5.72
CA ASN A 40 -9.87 -12.01 5.72
C ASN A 40 -10.62 -13.28 6.17
N GLY A 41 -9.90 -14.32 6.62
CA GLY A 41 -10.47 -15.49 7.29
C GLY A 41 -10.92 -16.63 6.37
N ILE A 42 -10.53 -16.60 5.08
CA ILE A 42 -10.84 -17.71 4.17
C ILE A 42 -9.96 -18.93 4.49
N ALA A 43 -10.61 -20.09 4.67
CA ALA A 43 -9.93 -21.33 5.03
C ALA A 43 -9.11 -21.88 3.86
N LEU A 44 -7.79 -22.04 4.07
CA LEU A 44 -6.84 -22.59 3.07
C LEU A 44 -7.18 -24.00 2.58
N ALA A 45 -7.96 -24.76 3.37
CA ALA A 45 -8.45 -26.08 2.98
C ALA A 45 -9.50 -26.04 1.86
N LYS A 46 -10.14 -24.89 1.64
CA LYS A 46 -11.16 -24.69 0.59
C LYS A 46 -10.58 -24.29 -0.76
N ILE A 47 -9.27 -24.05 -0.82
CA ILE A 47 -8.58 -23.61 -2.04
C ILE A 47 -8.08 -24.84 -2.78
N ASN A 48 -8.47 -24.99 -4.05
CA ASN A 48 -8.01 -26.10 -4.86
C ASN A 48 -6.50 -26.00 -5.09
N GLU A 49 -5.84 -27.14 -5.14
CA GLU A 49 -4.39 -27.18 -5.31
C GLU A 49 -3.90 -26.56 -6.63
N GLN A 50 -4.71 -26.67 -7.68
CA GLN A 50 -4.45 -26.06 -8.98
C GLN A 50 -4.52 -24.52 -8.98
N ASP A 51 -5.27 -23.93 -8.05
CA ASP A 51 -5.37 -22.48 -7.86
C ASP A 51 -4.19 -21.93 -7.01
N LEU A 52 -3.38 -22.82 -6.43
CA LEU A 52 -2.23 -22.41 -5.64
C LEU A 52 -1.02 -22.07 -6.50
N PRO A 53 -0.18 -21.13 -6.02
CA PRO A 53 1.15 -20.90 -6.58
C PRO A 53 1.95 -22.20 -6.64
N PRO A 54 2.80 -22.41 -7.66
CA PRO A 54 3.57 -23.63 -7.82
C PRO A 54 4.36 -24.05 -6.58
N VAL A 55 4.93 -23.08 -5.85
CA VAL A 55 5.69 -23.32 -4.60
C VAL A 55 4.83 -23.90 -3.47
N MET A 56 3.51 -23.74 -3.53
CA MET A 56 2.57 -24.22 -2.52
C MET A 56 1.83 -25.50 -2.93
N ARG A 57 1.99 -25.96 -4.18
CA ARG A 57 1.45 -27.25 -4.63
C ARG A 57 2.19 -28.38 -3.90
N GLY A 58 1.46 -29.38 -3.42
CA GLY A 58 1.99 -30.45 -2.57
C GLY A 58 2.21 -30.08 -1.10
N MET A 59 2.06 -28.80 -0.71
CA MET A 59 2.10 -28.44 0.72
C MET A 59 0.83 -28.89 1.45
N THR A 60 1.00 -29.40 2.66
CA THR A 60 -0.10 -29.62 3.60
C THR A 60 -0.74 -28.29 4.04
N VAL A 61 -1.95 -28.33 4.59
CA VAL A 61 -2.63 -27.12 5.09
C VAL A 61 -1.78 -26.37 6.14
N ALA A 62 -1.10 -27.11 7.03
CA ALA A 62 -0.19 -26.52 8.02
C ALA A 62 1.01 -25.84 7.35
N GLN A 63 1.64 -26.49 6.36
CA GLN A 63 2.76 -25.90 5.62
C GLN A 63 2.34 -24.66 4.82
N ARG A 64 1.13 -24.67 4.22
CA ARG A 64 0.57 -23.50 3.52
C ARG A 64 0.39 -22.33 4.48
N LYS A 65 -0.16 -22.58 5.67
CA LYS A 65 -0.33 -21.57 6.72
C LYS A 65 1.01 -20.96 7.11
N ASP A 66 1.99 -21.78 7.47
CA ASP A 66 3.33 -21.32 7.86
C ASP A 66 4.06 -20.57 6.74
N TYR A 67 3.82 -20.95 5.49
CA TYR A 67 4.37 -20.24 4.33
C TYR A 67 3.74 -18.85 4.19
N ILE A 68 2.42 -18.76 4.23
CA ILE A 68 1.68 -17.49 4.12
C ILE A 68 2.05 -16.57 5.29
N ASP A 69 2.07 -17.07 6.52
CA ASP A 69 2.43 -16.28 7.71
C ASP A 69 3.83 -15.66 7.59
N ARG A 70 4.81 -16.43 7.13
CA ARG A 70 6.16 -15.92 6.88
C ARG A 70 6.17 -14.83 5.80
N LYS A 71 5.40 -15.01 4.72
CA LYS A 71 5.28 -14.02 3.65
C LYS A 71 4.54 -12.76 4.07
N LEU A 72 3.53 -12.87 4.91
CA LEU A 72 2.83 -11.72 5.50
C LEU A 72 3.73 -10.95 6.47
N ALA A 73 4.54 -11.64 7.27
CA ALA A 73 5.52 -11.00 8.14
C ALA A 73 6.62 -10.26 7.34
N GLU A 74 7.12 -10.88 6.27
CA GLU A 74 8.06 -10.24 5.33
C GLU A 74 7.43 -9.00 4.69
N ARG A 75 6.18 -9.12 4.19
CA ARG A 75 5.41 -8.01 3.62
C ARG A 75 5.27 -6.86 4.62
N ALA A 76 4.86 -7.14 5.85
CA ALA A 76 4.66 -6.13 6.88
C ALA A 76 5.95 -5.35 7.19
N ARG A 77 7.09 -6.04 7.30
CA ARG A 77 8.40 -5.39 7.52
C ARG A 77 8.76 -4.44 6.38
N ILE A 78 8.55 -4.86 5.13
CA ILE A 78 8.83 -4.03 3.95
C ILE A 78 7.88 -2.83 3.91
N GLN A 79 6.59 -3.04 4.16
CA GLN A 79 5.58 -1.97 4.16
C GLN A 79 5.90 -0.92 5.24
N GLN A 80 6.26 -1.36 6.45
CA GLN A 80 6.70 -0.46 7.52
C GLN A 80 7.91 0.37 7.08
N ARG A 81 8.93 -0.26 6.49
CA ARG A 81 10.12 0.44 6.02
C ARG A 81 9.79 1.49 4.94
N ILE A 82 8.85 1.19 4.04
CA ILE A 82 8.38 2.14 3.03
C ILE A 82 7.70 3.35 3.69
N GLN A 83 6.87 3.13 4.72
CA GLN A 83 6.19 4.21 5.44
C GLN A 83 7.15 5.10 6.23
N GLU A 84 8.16 4.51 6.87
CA GLU A 84 9.25 5.24 7.55
C GLU A 84 9.98 6.16 6.55
N LEU A 85 10.45 5.60 5.44
CA LEU A 85 11.13 6.36 4.38
C LEU A 85 10.22 7.44 3.76
N GLY A 86 8.92 7.15 3.63
CA GLY A 86 7.91 8.12 3.20
C GLY A 86 7.82 9.32 4.13
N THR A 87 7.80 9.07 5.43
CA THR A 87 7.76 10.10 6.47
C THR A 87 9.04 10.94 6.47
N GLU A 88 10.20 10.30 6.37
CA GLU A 88 11.50 10.99 6.25
C GLU A 88 11.54 11.90 5.02
N ARG A 89 11.07 11.40 3.87
CA ARG A 89 10.96 12.20 2.64
C ARG A 89 10.04 13.39 2.81
N ALA A 90 8.86 13.21 3.42
CA ALA A 90 7.91 14.30 3.63
C ALA A 90 8.49 15.40 4.51
N ARG A 91 9.20 15.03 5.60
CA ARG A 91 9.92 15.98 6.46
C ARG A 91 11.00 16.73 5.71
N PHE A 92 11.80 16.04 4.91
CA PHE A 92 12.85 16.66 4.11
C PHE A 92 12.28 17.69 3.13
N LEU A 93 11.20 17.34 2.42
CA LEU A 93 10.55 18.26 1.48
C LEU A 93 9.96 19.47 2.19
N ALA A 94 9.27 19.27 3.31
CA ALA A 94 8.71 20.37 4.10
C ALA A 94 9.78 21.36 4.58
N ALA A 95 10.96 20.86 4.96
CA ALA A 95 12.10 21.69 5.34
C ALA A 95 12.77 22.40 4.14
N SER A 96 12.55 21.92 2.92
CA SER A 96 13.19 22.40 1.69
C SER A 96 12.31 23.37 0.88
N GLU A 97 11.05 23.58 1.25
CA GLU A 97 10.15 24.47 0.51
C GLU A 97 10.45 25.95 0.83
N PRO A 98 10.63 26.81 -0.18
CA PRO A 98 10.76 28.25 0.02
C PRO A 98 9.42 28.86 0.48
N ALA A 99 9.48 29.82 1.41
CA ALA A 99 8.32 30.46 2.05
C ALA A 99 7.26 31.03 1.08
N ALA A 100 7.61 31.29 -0.18
CA ALA A 100 6.73 31.86 -1.20
C ALA A 100 5.62 30.92 -1.70
N ARG A 101 5.63 29.62 -1.36
CA ARG A 101 4.66 28.62 -1.87
C ARG A 101 3.39 28.45 -1.02
N ALA A 102 3.31 29.15 0.11
CA ALA A 102 2.20 29.07 1.07
C ALA A 102 0.82 29.46 0.49
N GLU A 103 0.80 30.24 -0.60
CA GLU A 103 -0.41 30.70 -1.29
C GLU A 103 -0.47 30.22 -2.76
N SER A 104 -0.22 28.93 -2.97
CA SER A 104 -0.36 28.29 -4.29
C SER A 104 -1.77 27.74 -4.52
N LEU A 105 -2.15 27.57 -5.80
CA LEU A 105 -3.41 26.91 -6.17
C LEU A 105 -3.56 25.53 -5.50
N ASP A 106 -2.48 24.74 -5.46
CA ASP A 106 -2.46 23.44 -4.79
C ASP A 106 -2.83 23.55 -3.31
N SER A 107 -2.30 24.55 -2.61
CA SER A 107 -2.63 24.79 -1.20
C SER A 107 -4.11 25.17 -1.01
N ALA A 108 -4.68 25.96 -1.92
CA ALA A 108 -6.09 26.33 -1.88
C ALA A 108 -7.02 25.14 -2.18
N MET A 109 -6.67 24.32 -3.18
CA MET A 109 -7.41 23.11 -3.55
C MET A 109 -7.39 22.08 -2.42
N LEU A 110 -6.22 21.83 -1.82
CA LEU A 110 -6.10 20.92 -0.69
C LEU A 110 -6.97 21.38 0.50
N ARG A 111 -6.89 22.66 0.87
CA ARG A 111 -7.74 23.25 1.92
C ARG A 111 -9.22 23.04 1.64
N ALA A 112 -9.67 23.28 0.40
CA ALA A 112 -11.06 23.11 0.02
C ALA A 112 -11.53 21.66 0.15
N VAL A 113 -10.76 20.69 -0.37
CA VAL A 113 -11.10 19.26 -0.31
C VAL A 113 -11.10 18.74 1.13
N THR A 114 -10.08 19.08 1.92
CA THR A 114 -9.98 18.70 3.34
C THR A 114 -11.16 19.24 4.14
N THR A 115 -11.58 20.49 3.89
CA THR A 115 -12.74 21.11 4.56
C THR A 115 -14.03 20.37 4.23
N GLN A 116 -14.26 20.06 2.95
CA GLN A 116 -15.47 19.34 2.53
C GLN A 116 -15.52 17.92 3.09
N ALA A 117 -14.38 17.20 3.08
CA ALA A 117 -14.29 15.87 3.66
C ALA A 117 -14.61 15.86 5.16
N ARG A 118 -14.08 16.82 5.93
CA ARG A 118 -14.41 16.94 7.36
C ARG A 118 -15.89 17.27 7.58
N ALA A 119 -16.47 18.17 6.78
CA ALA A 119 -17.90 18.49 6.84
C ALA A 119 -18.80 17.28 6.51
N ALA A 120 -18.33 16.38 5.65
CA ALA A 120 -18.99 15.12 5.33
C ALA A 120 -18.74 14.00 6.37
N GLY A 121 -18.03 14.29 7.47
CA GLY A 121 -17.80 13.36 8.58
C GLY A 121 -16.58 12.45 8.43
N PHE A 122 -15.71 12.69 7.45
CA PHE A 122 -14.47 11.95 7.30
C PHE A 122 -13.42 12.41 8.33
N GLN A 123 -12.77 11.46 8.98
CA GLN A 123 -11.55 11.70 9.74
C GLN A 123 -10.36 11.63 8.79
N LEU A 124 -9.60 12.73 8.76
CA LEU A 124 -8.37 12.84 8.00
C LEU A 124 -7.23 12.90 9.02
N ASP A 125 -6.43 11.84 9.02
CA ASP A 125 -5.24 11.65 9.85
C ASP A 125 -4.08 12.55 9.39
#